data_AF-A0A0W0SAQ5-F1
#
_entry.id   AF-A0A0W0SAQ5-F1
#
_cell.length_a   1.000
_cell.length_b   1.000
_cell.length_c   1.000
_cell.angle_alpha   90.00
_cell.angle_beta   90.00
_cell.angle_gamma   90.00
#
_symmetry.space_group_name_H-M   'P 1'
#
loop_
_entity.id
_entity.type
_entity.pdbx_description
1 polymer ?
#
loop_
_entity_poly.entity_id
_entity_poly.type
_entity_poly.pdbx_seq_one_letter_code
_entity_poly.pdbx_strand_id
1 'polypeptide(L)'
;MPMIMITGQKGVLSSRQARFQMVNTVAAMQPLTKMSRQIVSPSMIPTIVREAFHLAEEETPGPVHLELPEDIAAEKCKPVPLIPPHPFEYPIASEQALNRAAEMIMAAKRPLVMLGAAASRPRATNALAQFITRTNIPYFTTQMGKGTVSVTTELYMGTAALSERDYVHEAIEQADLIITIGHSTVEKPPFIMGPHLKVIHVGYQSATVEKIYFPQAEVIGDMGPSLKLLADKIEGKIPHADALLPLREGILSKITARSTEDRFTPQRMVHDVRQVMPRDGILALDNGMYKIWFARNYRTQMANTILLDNALATMGAGLPSAIMASLLYPERRVMAVCGDGGFMMNSQELETAVRLKLNLVVLVIEDHAFGMIRWKQAVDHFPDFGMTFSNPDLVKYAEAYGARGTRVKHIQDFQSILENAFKEGGVHLVIFPIDYSENKRVLVDELQNRLPPEQKVK
;
A
#
# COMPACT_ATOMS: atom_id res chain seq x y z
N MET A 1 1.36 -5.04 -8.74
CA MET A 1 0.69 -6.34 -8.51
C MET A 1 0.53 -7.01 -9.87
N PRO A 2 0.86 -8.30 -10.03
CA PRO A 2 0.62 -9.01 -11.28
C PRO A 2 -0.87 -9.13 -11.55
N MET A 3 -1.30 -8.81 -12.77
CA MET A 3 -2.71 -8.92 -13.17
C MET A 3 -2.80 -9.28 -14.65
N ILE A 4 -3.65 -10.25 -14.99
CA ILE A 4 -3.97 -10.60 -16.37
C ILE A 4 -5.42 -10.21 -16.65
N MET A 5 -5.62 -9.30 -17.58
CA MET A 5 -6.94 -8.87 -18.05
C MET A 5 -7.20 -9.50 -19.41
N ILE A 6 -8.27 -10.26 -19.54
CA ILE A 6 -8.70 -10.84 -20.82
C ILE A 6 -10.02 -10.20 -21.21
N THR A 7 -10.04 -9.53 -22.37
CA THR A 7 -11.26 -8.93 -22.93
C THR A 7 -11.70 -9.69 -24.17
N GLY A 8 -13.01 -9.75 -24.40
CA GLY A 8 -13.57 -10.23 -25.67
C GLY A 8 -13.60 -9.11 -26.70
N GLN A 9 -13.51 -9.47 -27.98
CA GLN A 9 -13.67 -8.53 -29.10
C GLN A 9 -14.46 -9.17 -30.24
N LYS A 10 -15.05 -8.35 -31.12
CA LYS A 10 -15.66 -8.83 -32.37
C LYS A 10 -14.66 -9.48 -33.29
N GLY A 11 -15.18 -10.34 -34.17
CA GLY A 11 -14.36 -11.13 -35.08
C GLY A 11 -13.47 -10.27 -35.98
N VAL A 12 -12.22 -10.70 -36.13
CA VAL A 12 -11.21 -10.03 -36.96
C VAL A 12 -11.17 -10.58 -38.38
N LEU A 13 -11.60 -11.83 -38.58
CA LEU A 13 -11.70 -12.50 -39.88
C LEU A 13 -13.08 -12.30 -40.51
N SER A 14 -14.14 -12.35 -39.70
CA SER A 14 -15.51 -12.13 -40.17
C SER A 14 -16.37 -11.47 -39.09
N SER A 15 -17.06 -10.38 -39.44
CA SER A 15 -18.00 -9.69 -38.54
C SER A 15 -19.36 -9.53 -39.22
N ARG A 16 -20.40 -10.13 -38.61
CA ARG A 16 -21.80 -10.00 -39.07
C ARG A 16 -22.50 -8.74 -38.53
N GLN A 17 -21.89 -8.04 -37.58
CA GLN A 17 -22.48 -6.90 -36.87
C GLN A 17 -21.77 -5.57 -37.21
N ALA A 18 -20.99 -5.52 -38.30
CA ALA A 18 -20.19 -4.37 -38.70
C ALA A 18 -19.33 -3.83 -37.54
N ARG A 19 -19.60 -2.59 -37.07
CA ARG A 19 -18.85 -1.90 -36.00
C ARG A 19 -19.53 -1.93 -34.62
N PHE A 20 -20.58 -2.71 -34.44
CA PHE A 20 -21.28 -2.80 -33.15
C PHE A 20 -20.33 -3.28 -32.04
N GLN A 21 -20.22 -2.50 -30.95
CA GLN A 21 -19.32 -2.74 -29.81
C GLN A 21 -17.81 -2.75 -30.13
N MET A 22 -17.39 -2.30 -31.31
CA MET A 22 -15.97 -2.21 -31.63
C MET A 22 -15.33 -0.97 -31.01
N VAL A 23 -14.40 -1.19 -30.09
CA VAL A 23 -13.49 -0.20 -29.53
C VAL A 23 -12.08 -0.71 -29.69
N ASN A 24 -11.11 0.16 -29.97
CA ASN A 24 -9.70 -0.23 -29.98
C ASN A 24 -9.19 -0.38 -28.53
N THR A 25 -9.60 -1.46 -27.87
CA THR A 25 -9.26 -1.78 -26.48
C THR A 25 -7.76 -1.92 -26.31
N VAL A 26 -7.08 -2.52 -27.31
CA VAL A 26 -5.62 -2.68 -27.28
C VAL A 26 -4.93 -1.32 -27.12
N ALA A 27 -5.26 -0.35 -27.96
CA ALA A 27 -4.68 1.00 -27.88
C ALA A 27 -5.06 1.74 -26.59
N ALA A 28 -6.30 1.58 -26.11
CA ALA A 28 -6.76 2.19 -24.86
C ALA A 28 -6.00 1.65 -23.63
N MET A 29 -5.67 0.36 -23.63
CA MET A 29 -4.98 -0.31 -22.51
C MET A 29 -3.45 -0.22 -22.58
N GLN A 30 -2.88 0.12 -23.75
CA GLN A 30 -1.43 0.22 -23.95
C GLN A 30 -0.72 1.14 -22.92
N PRO A 31 -1.20 2.35 -22.59
CA PRO A 31 -0.52 3.20 -21.60
C PRO A 31 -0.75 2.76 -20.14
N LEU A 32 -1.66 1.81 -19.91
CA LEU A 32 -2.07 1.38 -18.56
C LEU A 32 -1.48 0.01 -18.17
N THR A 33 -0.80 -0.67 -19.09
CA THR A 33 -0.35 -2.07 -18.93
C THR A 33 1.09 -2.26 -19.39
N LYS A 34 1.78 -3.27 -18.85
CA LYS A 34 3.12 -3.68 -19.33
C LYS A 34 3.07 -4.23 -20.76
N MET A 35 1.95 -4.86 -21.13
CA MET A 35 1.66 -5.33 -22.48
C MET A 35 0.15 -5.29 -22.72
N SER A 36 -0.25 -4.84 -23.91
CA SER A 36 -1.62 -4.94 -24.42
C SER A 36 -1.58 -5.57 -25.81
N ARG A 37 -2.28 -6.70 -26.03
CA ARG A 37 -2.15 -7.46 -27.28
C ARG A 37 -3.44 -8.18 -27.68
N GLN A 38 -3.82 -8.07 -28.95
CA GLN A 38 -4.86 -8.91 -29.55
C GLN A 38 -4.28 -10.26 -30.00
N ILE A 39 -5.00 -11.34 -29.70
CA ILE A 39 -4.69 -12.70 -30.17
C ILE A 39 -5.36 -12.90 -31.52
N VAL A 40 -4.56 -13.09 -32.57
CA VAL A 40 -5.05 -13.22 -33.96
C VAL A 40 -4.98 -14.65 -34.53
N SER A 41 -4.56 -15.61 -33.71
CA SER A 41 -4.47 -17.02 -34.11
C SER A 41 -4.58 -17.95 -32.89
N PRO A 42 -5.35 -19.04 -32.96
CA PRO A 42 -5.42 -20.04 -31.89
C PRO A 42 -4.05 -20.66 -31.56
N SER A 43 -3.17 -20.82 -32.56
CA SER A 43 -1.87 -21.46 -32.36
C SER A 43 -0.89 -20.61 -31.55
N MET A 44 -1.16 -19.32 -31.42
CA MET A 44 -0.35 -18.39 -30.63
C MET A 44 -0.78 -18.30 -29.17
N ILE A 45 -1.98 -18.79 -28.81
CA ILE A 45 -2.53 -18.67 -27.46
C ILE A 45 -1.54 -19.14 -26.40
N PRO A 46 -0.95 -20.35 -26.47
CA PRO A 46 -0.03 -20.81 -25.44
C PRO A 46 1.19 -19.91 -25.24
N THR A 47 1.72 -19.35 -26.34
CA THR A 47 2.91 -18.48 -26.29
C THR A 47 2.58 -17.12 -25.72
N ILE A 48 1.50 -16.50 -26.20
CA ILE A 48 1.08 -15.16 -25.75
C ILE A 48 0.67 -15.20 -24.27
N VAL A 49 -0.07 -16.23 -23.86
CA VAL A 49 -0.46 -16.39 -22.45
C VAL A 49 0.78 -16.61 -21.58
N ARG A 50 1.75 -17.43 -22.01
CA ARG A 50 2.97 -17.64 -21.24
C ARG A 50 3.76 -16.34 -21.03
N GLU A 51 3.92 -15.57 -22.10
CA GLU A 51 4.57 -14.25 -22.07
C GLU A 51 3.81 -13.27 -21.17
N ALA A 52 2.47 -13.25 -21.26
CA ALA A 52 1.64 -12.36 -20.46
C ALA A 52 1.84 -12.56 -18.96
N PHE A 53 1.87 -13.82 -18.49
CA PHE A 53 2.16 -14.12 -17.10
C PHE A 53 3.61 -13.79 -16.72
N HIS A 54 4.58 -14.08 -17.59
CA HIS A 54 5.99 -13.73 -17.35
C HIS A 54 6.17 -12.23 -17.13
N LEU A 55 5.62 -11.40 -18.04
CA LEU A 55 5.69 -9.94 -17.95
C LEU A 55 4.89 -9.41 -16.75
N ALA A 56 3.72 -9.97 -16.43
CA ALA A 56 2.94 -9.52 -15.28
C ALA A 56 3.67 -9.74 -13.95
N GLU A 57 4.42 -10.83 -13.83
CA GLU A 57 5.14 -11.24 -12.61
C GLU A 57 6.54 -10.61 -12.49
N GLU A 58 7.19 -10.28 -13.60
CA GLU A 58 8.52 -9.64 -13.61
C GLU A 58 8.50 -8.27 -12.90
N GLU A 59 9.53 -7.97 -12.10
CA GLU A 59 9.66 -6.68 -11.41
C GLU A 59 9.77 -5.51 -12.41
N THR A 60 9.08 -4.39 -12.19
CA THR A 60 8.00 -4.18 -11.20
C THR A 60 6.71 -4.89 -11.66
N PRO A 61 6.03 -5.73 -10.83
CA PRO A 61 4.87 -6.52 -11.27
C PRO A 61 3.68 -5.63 -11.59
N GLY A 62 3.02 -5.90 -12.71
CA GLY A 62 1.99 -5.02 -13.24
C GLY A 62 0.94 -5.73 -14.11
N PRO A 63 -0.05 -4.97 -14.57
CA PRO A 63 -1.12 -5.51 -15.39
C PRO A 63 -0.67 -5.77 -16.83
N VAL A 64 -1.22 -6.83 -17.42
CA VAL A 64 -1.13 -7.18 -18.84
C VAL A 64 -2.54 -7.39 -19.38
N HIS A 65 -2.79 -6.90 -20.58
CA HIS A 65 -4.06 -7.01 -21.29
C HIS A 65 -3.94 -7.92 -22.52
N LEU A 66 -4.83 -8.89 -22.64
CA LEU A 66 -5.01 -9.72 -23.80
C LEU A 66 -6.43 -9.54 -24.35
N GLU A 67 -6.56 -9.19 -25.62
CA GLU A 67 -7.84 -9.14 -26.31
C GLU A 67 -8.02 -10.43 -27.13
N LEU A 68 -9.13 -11.15 -26.90
CA LEU A 68 -9.46 -12.41 -27.56
C LEU A 68 -10.71 -12.23 -28.43
N PRO A 69 -10.54 -12.08 -29.77
CA PRO A 69 -11.66 -12.02 -30.69
C PRO A 69 -12.53 -13.28 -30.66
N GLU A 70 -13.84 -13.10 -30.81
CA GLU A 70 -14.84 -14.18 -30.72
C GLU A 70 -14.66 -15.26 -31.80
N ASP A 71 -14.21 -14.88 -33.00
CA ASP A 71 -13.95 -15.83 -34.10
C ASP A 71 -12.67 -16.64 -33.88
N ILE A 72 -11.62 -16.02 -33.33
CA ILE A 72 -10.39 -16.72 -32.92
C ILE A 72 -10.66 -17.67 -31.75
N ALA A 73 -11.47 -17.25 -30.75
CA ALA A 73 -11.89 -18.11 -29.66
C ALA A 73 -12.72 -19.32 -30.13
N ALA A 74 -13.52 -19.16 -31.19
CA ALA A 74 -14.36 -20.22 -31.74
C ALA A 74 -13.65 -21.14 -32.76
N GLU A 75 -12.50 -20.71 -33.29
CA GLU A 75 -11.78 -21.45 -34.32
C GLU A 75 -11.24 -22.80 -33.82
N LYS A 76 -11.58 -23.87 -34.53
CA LYS A 76 -11.04 -25.21 -34.25
C LYS A 76 -9.62 -25.32 -34.82
N CYS A 77 -8.66 -25.66 -33.97
CA CYS A 77 -7.27 -25.89 -34.37
C CYS A 77 -6.79 -27.28 -33.94
N LYS A 78 -5.64 -27.71 -34.49
CA LYS A 78 -4.93 -28.89 -33.97
C LYS A 78 -4.47 -28.58 -32.53
N PRO A 79 -4.36 -29.60 -31.65
CA PRO A 79 -3.81 -29.39 -30.31
C PRO A 79 -2.45 -28.68 -30.38
N VAL A 80 -2.31 -27.59 -29.63
CA VAL A 80 -1.07 -26.84 -29.50
C VAL A 80 -0.53 -27.05 -28.09
N PRO A 81 0.73 -27.48 -27.93
CA PRO A 81 1.29 -27.73 -26.61
C PRO A 81 1.34 -26.45 -25.78
N LEU A 82 1.01 -26.56 -24.50
CA LEU A 82 1.18 -25.47 -23.55
C LEU A 82 2.67 -25.22 -23.30
N ILE A 83 3.07 -23.96 -23.15
CA ILE A 83 4.43 -23.61 -22.75
C ILE A 83 4.50 -23.63 -21.22
N PRO A 84 5.30 -24.51 -20.61
CA PRO A 84 5.40 -24.58 -19.15
C PRO A 84 6.07 -23.31 -18.59
N PRO A 85 5.74 -22.90 -17.34
CA PRO A 85 6.55 -21.94 -16.63
C PRO A 85 7.97 -22.50 -16.40
N HIS A 86 8.95 -21.61 -16.32
CA HIS A 86 10.31 -21.94 -15.89
C HIS A 86 10.66 -21.14 -14.63
N PRO A 87 11.49 -21.68 -13.72
CA PRO A 87 12.03 -20.89 -12.61
C PRO A 87 12.89 -19.75 -13.14
N PHE A 88 12.74 -18.56 -12.58
CA PHE A 88 13.62 -17.44 -12.84
C PHE A 88 14.25 -16.96 -11.53
N GLU A 89 15.55 -16.68 -11.57
CA GLU A 89 16.32 -16.18 -10.43
C GLU A 89 16.83 -14.77 -10.77
N TYR A 90 16.80 -13.87 -9.79
CA TYR A 90 17.40 -12.54 -9.96
C TYR A 90 18.91 -12.63 -9.75
N PRO A 91 19.70 -11.83 -10.48
CA PRO A 91 21.14 -11.71 -10.20
C PRO A 91 21.34 -11.15 -8.79
N ILE A 92 22.40 -11.57 -8.12
CA ILE A 92 22.81 -10.99 -6.84
C ILE A 92 23.62 -9.71 -7.14
N ALA A 93 23.50 -8.70 -6.28
CA ALA A 93 24.26 -7.46 -6.43
C ALA A 93 25.78 -7.71 -6.47
N SER A 94 26.49 -6.94 -7.29
CA SER A 94 27.93 -7.11 -7.46
C SER A 94 28.71 -6.82 -6.18
N GLU A 95 29.85 -7.49 -6.00
CA GLU A 95 30.70 -7.28 -4.83
C GLU A 95 31.15 -5.81 -4.69
N GLN A 96 31.41 -5.15 -5.81
CA GLN A 96 31.81 -3.74 -5.84
C GLN A 96 30.69 -2.81 -5.33
N ALA A 97 29.44 -3.07 -5.71
CA ALA A 97 28.28 -2.34 -5.22
C ALA A 97 28.08 -2.57 -3.71
N LEU A 98 28.18 -3.83 -3.28
CA LEU A 98 28.09 -4.21 -1.86
C LEU A 98 29.19 -3.56 -1.01
N ASN A 99 30.44 -3.54 -1.49
CA ASN A 99 31.55 -2.89 -0.78
C ASN A 99 31.35 -1.38 -0.67
N ARG A 100 30.93 -0.70 -1.74
CA ARG A 100 30.63 0.74 -1.72
C ARG A 100 29.51 1.08 -0.73
N ALA A 101 28.43 0.30 -0.72
CA ALA A 101 27.35 0.47 0.23
C ALA A 101 27.83 0.22 1.67
N ALA A 102 28.61 -0.84 1.91
CA ALA A 102 29.16 -1.16 3.23
C ALA A 102 30.05 -0.03 3.77
N GLU A 103 30.95 0.53 2.95
CA GLU A 103 31.81 1.66 3.31
C GLU A 103 30.99 2.89 3.70
N MET A 104 29.97 3.23 2.92
CA MET A 104 29.07 4.35 3.22
C MET A 104 28.33 4.14 4.55
N ILE A 105 27.84 2.91 4.81
CA ILE A 105 27.10 2.59 6.04
C ILE A 105 28.01 2.65 7.26
N MET A 106 29.22 2.09 7.19
CA MET A 106 30.17 2.12 8.31
C MET A 106 30.68 3.54 8.61
N ALA A 107 30.71 4.44 7.62
CA ALA A 107 31.09 5.83 7.78
C ALA A 107 29.95 6.75 8.28
N ALA A 108 28.70 6.26 8.29
CA ALA A 108 27.54 7.06 8.68
C ALA A 108 27.51 7.31 10.20
N LYS A 109 27.14 8.54 10.59
CA LYS A 109 26.99 8.93 11.99
C LYS A 109 25.56 8.72 12.49
N ARG A 110 24.57 8.81 11.60
CA ARG A 110 23.14 8.66 11.91
C ARG A 110 22.46 7.91 10.76
N PRO A 111 22.80 6.62 10.55
CA PRO A 111 22.17 5.81 9.52
C PRO A 111 20.69 5.55 9.85
N LEU A 112 19.86 5.50 8.82
CA LEU A 112 18.43 5.20 8.94
C LEU A 112 18.00 4.29 7.78
N VAL A 113 17.22 3.25 8.05
CA VAL A 113 16.64 2.40 6.99
C VAL A 113 15.24 2.85 6.63
N MET A 114 14.94 2.87 5.33
CA MET A 114 13.59 3.06 4.82
C MET A 114 13.10 1.83 4.06
N LEU A 115 11.91 1.34 4.41
CA LEU A 115 11.27 0.21 3.74
C LEU A 115 10.17 0.68 2.79
N GLY A 116 10.35 0.42 1.50
CA GLY A 116 9.43 0.78 0.40
C GLY A 116 8.44 -0.33 0.04
N ALA A 117 7.65 -0.10 -1.02
CA ALA A 117 6.64 -1.04 -1.49
C ALA A 117 7.18 -2.44 -1.87
N ALA A 118 8.39 -2.55 -2.43
CA ALA A 118 8.96 -3.84 -2.80
C ALA A 118 9.60 -4.59 -1.61
N ALA A 119 9.77 -3.95 -0.45
CA ALA A 119 10.24 -4.65 0.75
C ALA A 119 9.24 -5.72 1.26
N SER A 120 7.98 -5.68 0.81
CA SER A 120 6.92 -6.65 1.15
C SER A 120 6.86 -7.88 0.26
N ARG A 121 7.77 -8.00 -0.72
CA ARG A 121 7.86 -9.21 -1.54
C ARG A 121 8.13 -10.42 -0.62
N PRO A 122 7.33 -11.50 -0.70
CA PRO A 122 7.49 -12.67 0.18
C PRO A 122 8.92 -13.23 0.21
N ARG A 123 9.63 -13.19 -0.93
CA ARG A 123 11.03 -13.65 -1.03
C ARG A 123 12.05 -12.80 -0.27
N ALA A 124 11.76 -11.52 0.00
CA ALA A 124 12.67 -10.61 0.67
C ALA A 124 12.42 -10.48 2.19
N THR A 125 11.19 -10.74 2.66
CA THR A 125 10.74 -10.45 4.03
C THR A 125 11.66 -10.98 5.13
N ASN A 126 12.08 -12.25 5.05
CA ASN A 126 12.93 -12.85 6.08
C ASN A 126 14.35 -12.25 6.11
N ALA A 127 14.98 -12.13 4.94
CA ALA A 127 16.32 -11.54 4.82
C ALA A 127 16.35 -10.08 5.27
N LEU A 128 15.27 -9.34 5.00
CA LEU A 128 15.09 -7.97 5.46
C LEU A 128 15.02 -7.87 6.99
N ALA A 129 14.21 -8.72 7.64
CA ALA A 129 14.12 -8.76 9.09
C ALA A 129 15.48 -9.11 9.73
N GLN A 130 16.22 -10.05 9.13
CA GLN A 130 17.58 -10.38 9.56
C GLN A 130 18.55 -9.22 9.37
N PHE A 131 18.50 -8.50 8.25
CA PHE A 131 19.32 -7.33 8.00
C PHE A 131 19.10 -6.26 9.08
N ILE A 132 17.84 -5.92 9.38
CA ILE A 132 17.52 -4.94 10.44
C ILE A 132 18.06 -5.40 11.81
N THR A 133 17.85 -6.68 12.15
CA THR A 133 18.26 -7.21 13.46
C THR A 133 19.78 -7.26 13.62
N ARG A 134 20.51 -7.65 12.57
CA ARG A 134 21.98 -7.78 12.59
C ARG A 134 22.70 -6.44 12.54
N THR A 135 22.11 -5.45 11.88
CA THR A 135 22.72 -4.12 11.75
C THR A 135 22.35 -3.18 12.90
N ASN A 136 21.25 -3.46 13.61
CA ASN A 136 20.71 -2.63 14.69
C ASN A 136 20.41 -1.17 14.27
N ILE A 137 20.25 -0.92 12.97
CA ILE A 137 19.91 0.41 12.43
C ILE A 137 18.40 0.63 12.61
N PRO A 138 17.95 1.76 13.17
CA PRO A 138 16.53 2.09 13.25
C PRO A 138 15.92 2.23 11.86
N TYR A 139 14.62 1.95 11.73
CA TYR A 139 13.95 1.98 10.45
C TYR A 139 12.58 2.65 10.50
N PHE A 140 12.19 3.21 9.36
CA PHE A 140 10.83 3.67 9.11
C PHE A 140 10.31 3.04 7.82
N THR A 141 9.01 3.15 7.60
CA THR A 141 8.37 2.62 6.38
C THR A 141 7.75 3.75 5.57
N THR A 142 7.67 3.55 4.27
CA THR A 142 6.62 4.17 3.45
C THR A 142 5.25 3.65 3.89
N GLN A 143 4.17 4.19 3.32
CA GLN A 143 2.84 3.62 3.54
C GLN A 143 2.76 2.17 3.02
N MET A 144 3.32 1.89 1.83
CA MET A 144 3.22 0.56 1.20
C MET A 144 4.23 -0.46 1.75
N GLY A 145 5.29 -0.01 2.44
CA GLY A 145 6.29 -0.86 3.07
C GLY A 145 5.94 -1.33 4.49
N LYS A 146 4.73 -1.06 4.98
CA LYS A 146 4.30 -1.45 6.34
C LYS A 146 4.25 -2.97 6.52
N GLY A 147 4.59 -3.42 7.74
CA GLY A 147 4.50 -4.83 8.14
C GLY A 147 5.64 -5.73 7.67
N THR A 148 6.52 -5.22 6.81
CA THR A 148 7.69 -5.93 6.23
C THR A 148 8.64 -6.48 7.29
N VAL A 149 8.83 -5.74 8.38
CA VAL A 149 9.55 -6.18 9.57
C VAL A 149 8.60 -6.09 10.75
N SER A 150 8.58 -7.14 11.59
CA SER A 150 7.75 -7.17 12.80
C SER A 150 8.05 -5.96 13.69
N VAL A 151 7.00 -5.24 14.09
CA VAL A 151 7.08 -4.07 14.99
C VAL A 151 7.56 -4.44 16.41
N THR A 152 7.72 -5.73 16.70
CA THR A 152 8.36 -6.19 17.96
C THR A 152 9.85 -5.84 18.03
N THR A 153 10.43 -5.37 16.93
CA THR A 153 11.75 -4.76 16.98
C THR A 153 11.64 -3.38 17.63
N GLU A 154 12.47 -3.12 18.64
CA GLU A 154 12.56 -1.80 19.27
C GLU A 154 13.13 -0.73 18.31
N LEU A 155 13.42 -1.08 17.05
CA LEU A 155 14.04 -0.25 16.02
C LEU A 155 13.05 0.52 15.13
N TYR A 156 11.75 0.23 15.20
CA TYR A 156 10.74 0.91 14.37
C TYR A 156 10.49 2.35 14.84
N MET A 157 10.70 3.32 13.94
CA MET A 157 10.58 4.76 14.18
C MET A 157 9.23 5.35 13.78
N GLY A 158 8.49 4.70 12.88
CA GLY A 158 7.24 5.25 12.35
C GLY A 158 7.02 4.96 10.86
N THR A 159 5.94 5.52 10.33
CA THR A 159 5.62 5.48 8.90
C THR A 159 5.60 6.90 8.36
N ALA A 160 6.30 7.14 7.25
CA ALA A 160 6.22 8.39 6.51
C ALA A 160 4.95 8.41 5.65
N ALA A 161 3.87 9.02 6.18
CA ALA A 161 2.62 9.22 5.44
C ALA A 161 2.61 10.55 4.67
N LEU A 162 3.40 11.52 5.11
CA LEU A 162 3.66 12.80 4.46
C LEU A 162 5.10 12.84 3.94
N SER A 163 5.41 13.83 3.09
CA SER A 163 6.73 13.97 2.47
C SER A 163 7.73 14.79 3.28
N GLU A 164 7.23 15.53 4.26
CA GLU A 164 8.02 16.35 5.17
C GLU A 164 7.22 16.59 6.46
N ARG A 165 7.90 17.07 7.50
CA ARG A 165 7.34 17.63 8.76
C ARG A 165 6.50 16.69 9.63
N ASP A 166 6.10 15.50 9.20
CA ASP A 166 5.48 14.50 10.09
C ASP A 166 6.44 14.07 11.20
N TYR A 167 5.97 13.61 12.35
CA TYR A 167 6.82 13.30 13.52
C TYR A 167 8.04 12.43 13.18
N VAL A 168 7.86 11.38 12.35
CA VAL A 168 8.97 10.50 11.91
C VAL A 168 10.09 11.26 11.18
N HIS A 169 9.79 12.39 10.55
CA HIS A 169 10.80 13.23 9.92
C HIS A 169 11.81 13.79 10.92
N GLU A 170 11.53 13.73 12.23
CA GLU A 170 12.49 14.17 13.26
C GLU A 170 13.76 13.30 13.20
N ALA A 171 13.60 12.02 12.85
CA ALA A 171 14.71 11.13 12.56
C ALA A 171 15.24 11.31 11.13
N ILE A 172 14.36 11.43 10.13
CA ILE A 172 14.75 11.55 8.71
C ILE A 172 15.62 12.80 8.46
N GLU A 173 15.21 13.94 9.00
CA GLU A 173 15.92 15.23 8.84
C GLU A 173 17.29 15.23 9.54
N GLN A 174 17.50 14.36 10.53
CA GLN A 174 18.78 14.22 11.22
C GLN A 174 19.68 13.15 10.57
N ALA A 175 19.14 12.26 9.75
CA ALA A 175 19.92 11.21 9.11
C ALA A 175 20.96 11.80 8.14
N ASP A 176 22.20 11.30 8.20
CA ASP A 176 23.24 11.61 7.21
C ASP A 176 23.32 10.57 6.09
N LEU A 177 22.74 9.39 6.33
CA LEU A 177 22.58 8.31 5.37
C LEU A 177 21.21 7.63 5.52
N ILE A 178 20.45 7.55 4.42
CA ILE A 178 19.26 6.70 4.34
C ILE A 178 19.51 5.52 3.40
N ILE A 179 19.28 4.30 3.90
CA ILE A 179 19.31 3.07 3.11
C ILE A 179 17.87 2.75 2.70
N THR A 180 17.51 3.06 1.46
CA THR A 180 16.18 2.76 0.93
C THR A 180 16.15 1.33 0.39
N ILE A 181 15.24 0.51 0.89
CA ILE A 181 15.09 -0.89 0.47
C ILE A 181 13.72 -1.07 -0.18
N GLY A 182 13.71 -1.46 -1.46
CA GLY A 182 12.51 -1.71 -2.23
C GLY A 182 11.66 -0.47 -2.49
N HIS A 183 12.26 0.72 -2.57
CA HIS A 183 11.56 1.97 -2.82
C HIS A 183 11.30 2.20 -4.32
N SER A 184 10.17 2.82 -4.64
CA SER A 184 9.88 3.34 -5.98
C SER A 184 9.37 4.77 -5.88
N THR A 185 9.76 5.62 -6.83
CA THR A 185 9.36 7.04 -6.91
C THR A 185 7.89 7.22 -7.29
N VAL A 186 7.18 6.15 -7.67
CA VAL A 186 5.71 6.17 -7.85
C VAL A 186 4.98 6.32 -6.51
N GLU A 187 5.61 5.91 -5.41
CA GLU A 187 5.08 6.17 -4.08
C GLU A 187 5.21 7.67 -3.78
N LYS A 188 4.22 8.25 -3.10
CA LYS A 188 4.37 9.59 -2.55
C LYS A 188 5.72 9.70 -1.82
N PRO A 189 6.56 10.70 -2.14
CA PRO A 189 7.91 10.80 -1.61
C PRO A 189 7.89 10.73 -0.08
N PRO A 190 8.59 9.77 0.54
CA PRO A 190 8.63 9.61 1.99
C PRO A 190 9.59 10.61 2.66
N PHE A 191 10.47 11.24 1.88
CA PHE A 191 11.34 12.33 2.26
C PHE A 191 11.77 13.10 1.00
N ILE A 192 12.35 14.27 1.18
CA ILE A 192 12.93 15.09 0.11
C ILE A 192 14.43 15.16 0.32
N MET A 193 15.22 14.76 -0.67
CA MET A 193 16.68 14.81 -0.57
C MET A 193 17.19 16.25 -0.58
N GLY A 194 17.91 16.63 0.49
CA GLY A 194 18.76 17.81 0.53
C GLY A 194 20.21 17.51 0.14
N PRO A 195 21.08 18.52 0.03
CA PRO A 195 22.47 18.35 -0.40
C PRO A 195 23.34 17.56 0.59
N HIS A 196 22.93 17.46 1.86
CA HIS A 196 23.70 16.80 2.92
C HIS A 196 23.35 15.33 3.13
N LEU A 197 22.15 14.91 2.72
CA LEU A 197 21.67 13.55 2.91
C LEU A 197 22.23 12.65 1.82
N LYS A 198 22.94 11.59 2.22
CA LYS A 198 23.32 10.50 1.30
C LYS A 198 22.23 9.42 1.28
N VAL A 199 22.06 8.78 0.13
CA VAL A 199 21.11 7.69 -0.06
C VAL A 199 21.77 6.49 -0.74
N ILE A 200 21.51 5.30 -0.21
CA ILE A 200 21.77 4.01 -0.87
C ILE A 200 20.44 3.43 -1.33
N HIS A 201 20.34 3.08 -2.61
CA HIS A 201 19.18 2.39 -3.17
C HIS A 201 19.42 0.89 -3.23
N VAL A 202 18.60 0.10 -2.55
CA VAL A 202 18.61 -1.36 -2.62
C VAL A 202 17.30 -1.80 -3.26
N GLY A 203 17.36 -2.51 -4.38
CA GLY A 203 16.16 -2.86 -5.14
C GLY A 203 16.42 -3.90 -6.24
N TYR A 204 15.34 -4.36 -6.87
CA TYR A 204 15.39 -5.26 -8.03
C TYR A 204 15.76 -4.52 -9.32
N GLN A 205 15.51 -3.21 -9.37
CA GLN A 205 15.77 -2.33 -10.51
C GLN A 205 16.52 -1.10 -10.03
N SER A 206 17.28 -0.45 -10.91
CA SER A 206 17.93 0.83 -10.62
C SER A 206 16.92 1.91 -10.24
N ALA A 207 17.37 2.88 -9.44
CA ALA A 207 16.56 4.01 -9.05
C ALA A 207 16.20 4.87 -10.26
N THR A 208 14.96 5.37 -10.28
CA THR A 208 14.60 6.50 -11.15
C THR A 208 15.12 7.78 -10.50
N VAL A 209 16.09 8.43 -11.14
CA VAL A 209 16.68 9.67 -10.63
C VAL A 209 15.72 10.83 -10.87
N GLU A 210 15.37 11.50 -9.78
CA GLU A 210 14.45 12.64 -9.74
C GLU A 210 15.07 13.80 -8.98
N LYS A 211 14.53 15.01 -9.15
CA LYS A 211 15.02 16.22 -8.43
C LYS A 211 15.04 16.05 -6.90
N ILE A 212 14.16 15.20 -6.38
CA ILE A 212 13.97 14.96 -4.93
C ILE A 212 14.48 13.59 -4.47
N TYR A 213 14.96 12.75 -5.39
CA TYR A 213 15.47 11.41 -5.11
C TYR A 213 16.59 11.04 -6.08
N PHE A 214 17.83 11.11 -5.60
CA PHE A 214 19.06 10.93 -6.38
C PHE A 214 20.10 10.14 -5.57
N PRO A 215 20.02 8.79 -5.50
CA PRO A 215 20.93 7.96 -4.71
C PRO A 215 22.42 8.09 -5.11
N GLN A 216 23.33 7.98 -4.13
CA GLN A 216 24.78 8.02 -4.36
C GLN A 216 25.39 6.63 -4.60
N ALA A 217 24.68 5.56 -4.21
CA ALA A 217 25.05 4.19 -4.49
C ALA A 217 23.81 3.32 -4.68
N GLU A 218 23.95 2.26 -5.45
CA GLU A 218 22.90 1.29 -5.72
C GLU A 218 23.39 -0.13 -5.45
N VAL A 219 22.52 -0.96 -4.88
CA VAL A 219 22.69 -2.41 -4.68
C VAL A 219 21.53 -3.08 -5.42
N ILE A 220 21.74 -3.36 -6.70
CA ILE A 220 20.70 -3.88 -7.61
C ILE A 220 20.83 -5.38 -7.78
N GLY A 221 19.73 -6.10 -7.52
CA GLY A 221 19.66 -7.55 -7.65
C GLY A 221 18.58 -8.16 -6.76
N ASP A 222 18.65 -9.47 -6.53
CA ASP A 222 17.78 -10.11 -5.54
C ASP A 222 18.06 -9.52 -4.16
N MET A 223 17.07 -8.80 -3.61
CA MET A 223 17.22 -8.13 -2.33
C MET A 223 17.55 -9.10 -1.20
N GLY A 224 17.04 -10.33 -1.21
CA GLY A 224 17.23 -11.26 -0.10
C GLY A 224 18.71 -11.65 0.09
N PRO A 225 19.33 -12.34 -0.89
CA PRO A 225 20.76 -12.64 -0.88
C PRO A 225 21.64 -11.39 -0.80
N SER A 226 21.29 -10.30 -1.49
CA SER A 226 22.11 -9.08 -1.48
C SER A 226 22.14 -8.40 -0.10
N LEU A 227 21.00 -8.32 0.60
CA LEU A 227 20.95 -7.81 1.98
C LEU A 227 21.70 -8.70 2.95
N LYS A 228 21.64 -10.03 2.78
CA LYS A 228 22.42 -10.96 3.60
C LYS A 228 23.92 -10.69 3.46
N LEU A 229 24.43 -10.61 2.24
CA LEU A 229 25.85 -10.32 1.96
C LEU A 229 26.26 -8.93 2.46
N LEU A 230 25.38 -7.94 2.33
CA LEU A 230 25.63 -6.61 2.87
C LEU A 230 25.72 -6.63 4.39
N ALA A 231 24.80 -7.32 5.08
CA ALA A 231 24.84 -7.50 6.52
C ALA A 231 26.13 -8.21 6.98
N ASP A 232 26.57 -9.27 6.28
CA ASP A 232 27.82 -9.98 6.59
C ASP A 232 29.06 -9.06 6.59
N LYS A 233 29.04 -8.01 5.76
CA LYS A 233 30.15 -7.05 5.67
C LYS A 233 30.16 -6.05 6.83
N ILE A 234 28.99 -5.65 7.33
CA ILE A 234 28.83 -4.50 8.25
C ILE A 234 28.42 -4.87 9.69
N GLU A 235 27.94 -6.09 9.94
CA GLU A 235 27.53 -6.54 11.27
C GLU A 235 28.65 -6.33 12.31
N GLY A 236 28.30 -5.68 13.43
CA GLY A 236 29.25 -5.32 14.49
C GLY A 236 30.25 -4.21 14.14
N LYS A 237 30.15 -3.58 12.95
CA LYS A 237 31.11 -2.56 12.46
C LYS A 237 30.50 -1.18 12.24
N ILE A 238 29.27 -0.95 12.68
CA ILE A 238 28.56 0.33 12.50
C ILE A 238 28.61 1.08 13.85
N PRO A 239 29.54 2.03 14.05
CA PRO A 239 29.81 2.59 15.38
C PRO A 239 28.62 3.36 15.99
N HIS A 240 27.74 3.88 15.14
CA HIS A 240 26.63 4.74 15.53
C HIS A 240 25.29 4.23 14.97
N ALA A 241 25.12 2.91 14.88
CA ALA A 241 23.93 2.28 14.29
C ALA A 241 22.62 2.78 14.92
N ASP A 242 22.61 2.98 16.23
CA ASP A 242 21.45 3.33 17.05
C ASP A 242 21.31 4.84 17.33
N ALA A 243 22.11 5.70 16.69
CA ALA A 243 22.20 7.13 17.03
C ALA A 243 20.88 7.90 16.94
N LEU A 244 19.92 7.44 16.13
CA LEU A 244 18.58 8.05 15.99
C LEU A 244 17.53 7.40 16.91
N LEU A 245 17.84 6.26 17.53
CA LEU A 245 16.92 5.49 18.36
C LEU A 245 16.34 6.29 19.55
N PRO A 246 17.07 7.20 20.21
CA PRO A 246 16.52 8.03 21.28
C PRO A 246 15.31 8.90 20.88
N LEU A 247 15.14 9.20 19.58
CA LEU A 247 13.99 9.96 19.09
C LEU A 247 12.70 9.12 19.05
N ARG A 248 12.82 7.80 19.11
CA ARG A 248 11.72 6.85 18.88
C ARG A 248 10.54 7.11 19.81
N GLU A 249 10.77 7.12 21.12
CA GLU A 249 9.69 7.25 22.11
C GLU A 249 8.92 8.56 21.93
N GLY A 250 9.62 9.67 21.68
CA GLY A 250 9.01 10.97 21.39
C GLY A 250 8.20 10.96 20.10
N ILE A 251 8.67 10.30 19.04
CA ILE A 251 7.93 10.16 17.79
C ILE A 251 6.67 9.30 17.98
N LEU A 252 6.82 8.13 18.61
CA LEU A 252 5.73 7.17 18.73
C LEU A 252 4.63 7.65 19.68
N SER A 253 4.98 8.32 20.78
CA SER A 253 4.02 8.87 21.74
C SER A 253 3.14 9.98 21.13
N LYS A 254 3.73 10.86 20.31
CA LYS A 254 2.99 11.89 19.56
C LYS A 254 2.01 11.26 18.56
N ILE A 255 2.41 10.19 17.88
CA ILE A 255 1.53 9.47 16.94
C ILE A 255 0.29 8.92 17.66
N THR A 256 0.44 8.32 18.84
CA THR A 256 -0.66 7.70 19.59
C THR A 256 -1.38 8.64 20.56
N ALA A 257 -1.01 9.93 20.59
CA ALA A 257 -1.61 10.89 21.50
C ALA A 257 -3.14 10.95 21.32
N ARG A 258 -3.86 10.94 22.44
CA ARG A 258 -5.33 11.06 22.51
C ARG A 258 -6.11 9.92 21.83
N SER A 259 -5.47 8.78 21.53
CA SER A 259 -6.11 7.67 20.83
C SER A 259 -7.14 6.89 21.65
N THR A 260 -7.31 7.21 22.93
CA THR A 260 -8.25 6.56 23.85
C THR A 260 -9.34 7.52 24.35
N GLU A 261 -9.39 8.76 23.85
CA GLU A 261 -10.46 9.68 24.20
C GLU A 261 -11.82 9.17 23.70
N ASP A 262 -12.87 9.48 24.45
CA ASP A 262 -14.26 9.13 24.12
C ASP A 262 -14.85 10.09 23.09
N ARG A 263 -14.21 10.10 21.92
CA ARG A 263 -14.60 10.90 20.77
C ARG A 263 -14.46 10.06 19.50
N PHE A 264 -15.32 10.33 18.52
CA PHE A 264 -15.28 9.73 17.19
C PHE A 264 -14.13 10.29 16.34
N THR A 265 -12.89 10.22 16.83
CA THR A 265 -11.71 10.73 16.14
C THR A 265 -11.01 9.65 15.32
N PRO A 266 -10.22 10.02 14.29
CA PRO A 266 -9.45 9.05 13.53
C PRO A 266 -8.47 8.23 14.38
N GLN A 267 -7.82 8.85 15.37
CA GLN A 267 -6.90 8.14 16.25
C GLN A 267 -7.61 7.07 17.09
N ARG A 268 -8.78 7.41 17.65
CA ARG A 268 -9.61 6.46 18.43
C ARG A 268 -10.08 5.31 17.56
N MET A 269 -10.56 5.61 16.35
CA MET A 269 -10.97 4.59 15.38
C MET A 269 -9.83 3.62 15.06
N VAL A 270 -8.65 4.13 14.70
CA VAL A 270 -7.51 3.26 14.36
C VAL A 270 -7.03 2.45 15.56
N HIS A 271 -7.07 3.03 16.77
CA HIS A 271 -6.74 2.33 18.01
C HIS A 271 -7.67 1.13 18.24
N ASP A 272 -8.99 1.36 18.20
CA ASP A 272 -10.00 0.33 18.44
C ASP A 272 -9.96 -0.77 17.37
N VAL A 273 -9.82 -0.41 16.08
CA VAL A 273 -9.64 -1.40 15.00
C VAL A 273 -8.41 -2.27 15.25
N ARG A 274 -7.30 -1.71 15.73
CA ARG A 274 -6.08 -2.46 16.04
C ARG A 274 -6.24 -3.41 17.24
N GLN A 275 -7.11 -3.10 18.21
CA GLN A 275 -7.41 -4.02 19.31
C GLN A 275 -8.17 -5.26 18.85
N VAL A 276 -9.03 -5.10 17.85
CA VAL A 276 -9.90 -6.18 17.33
C VAL A 276 -9.20 -7.01 16.26
N MET A 277 -8.38 -6.40 15.40
CA MET A 277 -7.70 -7.17 14.35
C MET A 277 -6.56 -8.00 14.96
N PRO A 278 -6.39 -9.29 14.58
CA PRO A 278 -5.24 -10.09 14.98
C PRO A 278 -3.98 -9.66 14.20
N ARG A 279 -2.83 -10.26 14.53
CA ARG A 279 -1.55 -9.96 13.87
C ARG A 279 -1.57 -10.21 12.36
N ASP A 280 -2.25 -11.27 11.95
CA ASP A 280 -2.42 -11.72 10.56
C ASP A 280 -3.71 -11.22 9.91
N GLY A 281 -4.51 -10.45 10.63
CA GLY A 281 -5.76 -9.86 10.13
C GLY A 281 -5.48 -8.82 9.04
N ILE A 282 -6.26 -8.87 7.95
CA ILE A 282 -6.03 -8.10 6.73
C ILE A 282 -6.95 -6.89 6.70
N LEU A 283 -6.37 -5.69 6.58
CA LEU A 283 -7.09 -4.46 6.26
C LEU A 283 -6.91 -4.12 4.78
N ALA A 284 -8.01 -3.96 4.06
CA ALA A 284 -8.01 -3.36 2.73
C ALA A 284 -8.52 -1.92 2.82
N LEU A 285 -7.63 -0.95 2.64
CA LEU A 285 -7.96 0.46 2.72
C LEU A 285 -8.40 0.98 1.35
N ASP A 286 -9.54 1.67 1.35
CA ASP A 286 -9.91 2.57 0.27
C ASP A 286 -9.16 3.92 0.43
N ASN A 287 -9.36 4.86 -0.49
CA ASN A 287 -8.69 6.14 -0.50
C ASN A 287 -9.54 7.27 0.11
N GLY A 288 -8.98 7.94 1.10
CA GLY A 288 -9.61 9.06 1.79
C GLY A 288 -8.74 9.59 2.92
N MET A 289 -9.26 10.55 3.68
CA MET A 289 -8.50 11.22 4.74
C MET A 289 -8.07 10.26 5.87
N TYR A 290 -8.92 9.31 6.24
CA TYR A 290 -8.61 8.26 7.21
C TYR A 290 -7.40 7.40 6.83
N LYS A 291 -7.06 7.27 5.54
CA LYS A 291 -5.89 6.51 5.08
C LYS A 291 -4.60 7.04 5.71
N ILE A 292 -4.46 8.35 5.83
CA ILE A 292 -3.30 8.98 6.49
C ILE A 292 -3.21 8.53 7.95
N TRP A 293 -4.34 8.45 8.65
CA TRP A 293 -4.40 8.02 10.04
C TRP A 293 -4.10 6.53 10.19
N PHE A 294 -4.61 5.66 9.32
CA PHE A 294 -4.20 4.25 9.32
C PHE A 294 -2.70 4.10 9.00
N ALA A 295 -2.19 4.83 8.01
CA ALA A 295 -0.77 4.79 7.67
C ALA A 295 0.12 5.21 8.85
N ARG A 296 -0.26 6.25 9.61
CA ARG A 296 0.52 6.76 10.75
C ARG A 296 0.34 5.92 12.01
N ASN A 297 -0.91 5.60 12.38
CA ASN A 297 -1.26 5.08 13.69
C ASN A 297 -1.37 3.55 13.74
N TYR A 298 -1.73 2.89 12.63
CA TYR A 298 -1.94 1.44 12.63
C TYR A 298 -0.60 0.70 12.61
N ARG A 299 -0.36 -0.12 13.65
CA ARG A 299 0.87 -0.92 13.78
C ARG A 299 0.68 -2.28 13.10
N THR A 300 1.48 -2.52 12.07
CA THR A 300 1.39 -3.75 11.26
C THR A 300 2.55 -4.67 11.60
N GLN A 301 2.27 -5.90 12.05
CA GLN A 301 3.28 -6.87 12.52
C GLN A 301 3.61 -7.99 11.51
N MET A 302 2.97 -7.96 10.34
CA MET A 302 3.13 -8.95 9.28
C MET A 302 3.00 -8.26 7.91
N ALA A 303 3.83 -8.66 6.95
CA ALA A 303 3.77 -8.09 5.60
C ALA A 303 2.43 -8.44 4.93
N ASN A 304 1.97 -7.57 4.03
CA ASN A 304 0.76 -7.80 3.22
C ASN A 304 -0.54 -7.97 4.03
N THR A 305 -0.61 -7.40 5.25
CA THR A 305 -1.85 -7.35 6.05
C THR A 305 -2.47 -5.96 6.13
N ILE A 306 -1.84 -4.95 5.51
CA ILE A 306 -2.45 -3.66 5.21
C ILE A 306 -2.30 -3.42 3.71
N LEU A 307 -3.39 -3.58 2.98
CA LEU A 307 -3.47 -3.36 1.54
C LEU A 307 -3.91 -1.91 1.35
N LEU A 308 -3.00 -1.08 0.86
CA LEU A 308 -3.27 0.34 0.61
C LEU A 308 -2.62 0.77 -0.70
N ASP A 309 -3.37 1.55 -1.49
CA ASP A 309 -2.86 2.22 -2.69
C ASP A 309 -2.36 3.62 -2.33
N ASN A 310 -1.14 3.93 -2.74
CA ASN A 310 -0.56 5.26 -2.61
C ASN A 310 0.15 5.72 -3.89
N ALA A 311 -0.10 5.05 -5.02
CA ALA A 311 0.40 5.43 -6.32
C ALA A 311 -0.65 6.26 -7.09
N LEU A 312 -1.84 5.69 -7.33
CA LEU A 312 -2.92 6.40 -8.03
C LEU A 312 -3.95 6.99 -7.06
N ALA A 313 -3.97 6.50 -5.82
CA ALA A 313 -4.97 6.85 -4.81
C ALA A 313 -6.41 6.60 -5.31
N THR A 314 -6.63 5.46 -5.96
CA THR A 314 -7.91 5.07 -6.58
C THR A 314 -8.99 4.83 -5.52
N MET A 315 -10.08 5.60 -5.57
CA MET A 315 -11.25 5.39 -4.71
C MET A 315 -12.10 4.19 -5.18
N GLY A 316 -12.76 3.52 -4.24
CA GLY A 316 -13.60 2.34 -4.49
C GLY A 316 -12.85 1.02 -4.49
N ALA A 317 -11.54 1.02 -4.26
CA ALA A 317 -10.71 -0.19 -4.30
C ALA A 317 -10.78 -1.04 -3.01
N GLY A 318 -11.25 -0.48 -1.88
CA GLY A 318 -11.17 -1.13 -0.58
C GLY A 318 -12.03 -2.40 -0.48
N LEU A 319 -13.32 -2.29 -0.83
CA LEU A 319 -14.26 -3.41 -0.79
C LEU A 319 -13.88 -4.56 -1.74
N PRO A 320 -13.63 -4.33 -3.05
CA PRO A 320 -13.19 -5.40 -3.95
C PRO A 320 -11.89 -6.09 -3.51
N SER A 321 -10.93 -5.32 -2.98
CA SER A 321 -9.68 -5.87 -2.47
C SER A 321 -9.92 -6.77 -1.24
N ALA A 322 -10.84 -6.39 -0.36
CA ALA A 322 -11.20 -7.19 0.81
C ALA A 322 -11.96 -8.48 0.42
N ILE A 323 -12.82 -8.42 -0.59
CA ILE A 323 -13.49 -9.61 -1.15
C ILE A 323 -12.44 -10.63 -1.61
N MET A 324 -11.45 -10.20 -2.38
CA MET A 324 -10.38 -11.10 -2.84
C MET A 324 -9.54 -11.63 -1.66
N ALA A 325 -9.21 -10.78 -0.69
CA ALA A 325 -8.46 -11.21 0.50
C ALA A 325 -9.25 -12.25 1.33
N SER A 326 -10.56 -12.08 1.49
CA SER A 326 -11.43 -13.02 2.20
C SER A 326 -11.54 -14.36 1.46
N LEU A 327 -11.61 -14.34 0.12
CA LEU A 327 -11.57 -15.55 -0.71
C LEU A 327 -10.25 -16.32 -0.59
N LEU A 328 -9.11 -15.61 -0.55
CA LEU A 328 -7.78 -16.25 -0.42
C LEU A 328 -7.50 -16.74 1.00
N TYR A 329 -8.06 -16.07 2.01
CA TYR A 329 -7.78 -16.32 3.43
C TYR A 329 -9.09 -16.42 4.25
N PRO A 330 -9.92 -17.45 4.02
CA PRO A 330 -11.25 -17.55 4.63
C PRO A 330 -11.23 -17.63 6.17
N GLU A 331 -10.12 -18.09 6.75
CA GLU A 331 -9.95 -18.23 8.21
C GLU A 331 -9.41 -16.96 8.89
N ARG A 332 -9.02 -15.92 8.12
CA ARG A 332 -8.46 -14.68 8.68
C ARG A 332 -9.55 -13.63 8.82
N ARG A 333 -9.44 -12.78 9.84
CA ARG A 333 -10.25 -11.55 9.90
C ARG A 333 -9.84 -10.63 8.76
N VAL A 334 -10.78 -10.33 7.87
CA VAL A 334 -10.60 -9.38 6.77
C VAL A 334 -11.56 -8.22 6.96
N MET A 335 -11.05 -6.99 6.86
CA MET A 335 -11.85 -5.78 6.92
C MET A 335 -11.55 -4.84 5.76
N ALA A 336 -12.59 -4.41 5.05
CA ALA A 336 -12.52 -3.24 4.18
C ALA A 336 -12.69 -1.99 5.03
N VAL A 337 -11.86 -0.96 4.84
CA VAL A 337 -12.02 0.35 5.48
C VAL A 337 -12.20 1.40 4.40
N CYS A 338 -13.42 1.93 4.32
CA CYS A 338 -13.86 2.82 3.26
C CYS A 338 -14.39 4.13 3.84
N GLY A 339 -14.17 5.25 3.16
CA GLY A 339 -15.01 6.43 3.35
C GLY A 339 -16.37 6.22 2.69
N ASP A 340 -17.41 6.94 3.12
CA ASP A 340 -18.74 6.87 2.53
C ASP A 340 -18.76 7.16 1.01
N GLY A 341 -18.03 8.18 0.55
CA GLY A 341 -17.91 8.48 -0.89
C GLY A 341 -17.23 7.37 -1.69
N GLY A 342 -16.12 6.82 -1.18
CA GLY A 342 -15.39 5.72 -1.83
C GLY A 342 -16.17 4.40 -1.82
N PHE A 343 -16.84 4.09 -0.70
CA PHE A 343 -17.73 2.94 -0.59
C PHE A 343 -18.81 2.97 -1.66
N MET A 344 -19.49 4.11 -1.84
CA MET A 344 -20.59 4.22 -2.80
C MET A 344 -20.18 4.02 -4.26
N MET A 345 -18.90 4.18 -4.62
CA MET A 345 -18.42 3.95 -6.01
C MET A 345 -18.51 2.48 -6.44
N ASN A 346 -18.30 1.54 -5.51
CA ASN A 346 -18.31 0.10 -5.78
C ASN A 346 -19.18 -0.69 -4.78
N SER A 347 -20.11 -0.02 -4.10
CA SER A 347 -20.94 -0.62 -3.05
C SER A 347 -21.84 -1.76 -3.55
N GLN A 348 -22.12 -1.84 -4.85
CA GLN A 348 -22.85 -2.95 -5.46
C GLN A 348 -22.15 -4.31 -5.26
N GLU A 349 -20.83 -4.32 -5.02
CA GLU A 349 -20.08 -5.54 -4.73
C GLU A 349 -20.40 -6.16 -3.36
N LEU A 350 -21.21 -5.47 -2.54
CA LEU A 350 -21.82 -6.09 -1.36
C LEU A 350 -22.67 -7.30 -1.76
N GLU A 351 -23.34 -7.25 -2.92
CA GLU A 351 -24.02 -8.41 -3.51
C GLU A 351 -23.06 -9.58 -3.71
N THR A 352 -21.91 -9.32 -4.34
CA THR A 352 -20.89 -10.33 -4.62
C THR A 352 -20.41 -10.97 -3.32
N ALA A 353 -20.09 -10.17 -2.30
CA ALA A 353 -19.64 -10.67 -1.01
C ALA A 353 -20.68 -11.57 -0.33
N VAL A 354 -21.96 -11.19 -0.37
CA VAL A 354 -23.08 -11.96 0.21
C VAL A 354 -23.31 -13.25 -0.58
N ARG A 355 -23.37 -13.16 -1.92
CA ARG A 355 -23.58 -14.32 -2.80
C ARG A 355 -22.46 -15.36 -2.66
N LEU A 356 -21.23 -14.91 -2.43
CA LEU A 356 -20.07 -15.77 -2.15
C LEU A 356 -19.98 -16.22 -0.68
N LYS A 357 -20.91 -15.79 0.18
CA LYS A 357 -21.02 -16.15 1.61
C LYS A 357 -19.73 -15.87 2.39
N LEU A 358 -19.10 -14.74 2.11
CA LEU A 358 -17.84 -14.36 2.75
C LEU A 358 -18.03 -13.95 4.21
N ASN A 359 -17.00 -14.17 5.03
CA ASN A 359 -16.87 -13.55 6.35
C ASN A 359 -16.06 -12.26 6.18
N LEU A 360 -16.74 -11.12 6.11
CA LEU A 360 -16.14 -9.84 5.76
C LEU A 360 -16.81 -8.70 6.54
N VAL A 361 -16.00 -7.90 7.22
CA VAL A 361 -16.45 -6.65 7.85
C VAL A 361 -16.08 -5.47 6.95
N VAL A 362 -17.03 -4.60 6.67
CA VAL A 362 -16.83 -3.36 5.90
C VAL A 362 -17.07 -2.20 6.85
N LEU A 363 -16.00 -1.52 7.24
CA LEU A 363 -16.06 -0.31 8.05
C LEU A 363 -16.21 0.91 7.13
N VAL A 364 -17.38 1.56 7.18
CA VAL A 364 -17.65 2.80 6.45
C VAL A 364 -17.50 3.99 7.39
N ILE A 365 -16.58 4.88 7.05
CA ILE A 365 -16.29 6.10 7.78
C ILE A 365 -17.09 7.22 7.14
N GLU A 366 -18.04 7.78 7.90
CA GLU A 366 -19.04 8.71 7.38
C GLU A 366 -18.78 10.13 7.87
N ASP A 367 -18.43 11.02 6.93
CA ASP A 367 -18.35 12.47 7.11
C ASP A 367 -19.24 13.26 6.14
N HIS A 368 -20.04 12.57 5.32
CA HIS A 368 -20.93 13.16 4.31
C HIS A 368 -20.16 14.03 3.30
N ALA A 369 -18.91 13.68 3.00
CA ALA A 369 -18.06 14.47 2.12
C ALA A 369 -16.93 13.68 1.45
N PHE A 370 -16.37 14.26 0.38
CA PHE A 370 -15.04 13.90 -0.09
C PHE A 370 -13.98 14.59 0.77
N GLY A 371 -13.89 14.16 2.04
CA GLY A 371 -13.19 14.88 3.11
C GLY A 371 -11.73 15.26 2.82
N MET A 372 -10.98 14.44 2.08
CA MET A 372 -9.59 14.74 1.72
C MET A 372 -9.47 15.95 0.76
N ILE A 373 -10.33 16.02 -0.25
CA ILE A 373 -10.33 17.11 -1.23
C ILE A 373 -10.89 18.37 -0.60
N ARG A 374 -11.96 18.24 0.19
CA ARG A 374 -12.54 19.34 0.98
C ARG A 374 -11.51 19.96 1.93
N TRP A 375 -10.73 19.14 2.64
CA TRP A 375 -9.64 19.62 3.49
C TRP A 375 -8.58 20.37 2.68
N LYS A 376 -8.21 19.87 1.49
CA LYS A 376 -7.23 20.53 0.63
C LYS A 376 -7.74 21.87 0.09
N GLN A 377 -9.01 21.97 -0.29
CA GLN A 377 -9.65 23.25 -0.65
C GLN A 377 -9.50 24.27 0.49
N ALA A 378 -9.82 23.87 1.72
CA ALA A 378 -9.72 24.77 2.88
C ALA A 378 -8.27 25.21 3.17
N VAL A 379 -7.30 24.30 3.08
CA VAL A 379 -5.86 24.62 3.25
C VAL A 379 -5.37 25.60 2.20
N ASP A 380 -5.86 25.48 0.96
CA ASP A 380 -5.49 26.37 -0.15
C ASP A 380 -6.42 27.60 -0.25
N HIS A 381 -7.24 27.86 0.78
CA HIS A 381 -8.17 28.98 0.87
C HIS A 381 -9.23 29.05 -0.25
N PHE A 382 -9.57 27.91 -0.85
CA PHE A 382 -10.70 27.77 -1.76
C PHE A 382 -12.03 27.57 -1.00
N PRO A 383 -13.17 27.99 -1.58
CA PRO A 383 -14.48 27.65 -1.03
C PRO A 383 -14.74 26.14 -1.12
N ASP A 384 -15.56 25.63 -0.20
CA ASP A 384 -16.09 24.27 -0.27
C ASP A 384 -17.03 24.16 -1.48
N PHE A 385 -16.60 23.43 -2.51
CA PHE A 385 -17.34 23.31 -3.76
C PHE A 385 -17.48 21.86 -4.20
N GLY A 386 -18.71 21.35 -4.21
CA GLY A 386 -19.06 20.02 -4.71
C GLY A 386 -18.57 18.85 -3.84
N MET A 387 -18.02 19.13 -2.65
CA MET A 387 -17.40 18.10 -1.81
C MET A 387 -18.33 17.51 -0.75
N THR A 388 -19.48 18.13 -0.48
CA THR A 388 -20.47 17.66 0.49
C THR A 388 -21.65 16.98 -0.19
N PHE A 389 -22.13 15.88 0.38
CA PHE A 389 -23.27 15.11 -0.16
C PHE A 389 -24.07 14.45 0.97
N SER A 390 -25.14 13.75 0.61
CA SER A 390 -25.93 12.93 1.54
C SER A 390 -25.82 11.45 1.17
N ASN A 391 -25.89 10.57 2.17
CA ASN A 391 -25.91 9.12 1.98
C ASN A 391 -27.35 8.57 2.09
N PRO A 392 -27.66 7.42 1.46
CA PRO A 392 -28.82 6.64 1.86
C PRO A 392 -28.67 6.14 3.30
N ASP A 393 -29.74 5.58 3.87
CA ASP A 393 -29.63 4.83 5.13
C ASP A 393 -28.78 3.58 4.89
N LEU A 394 -27.48 3.69 5.21
CA LEU A 394 -26.49 2.64 4.96
C LEU A 394 -26.79 1.34 5.74
N VAL A 395 -27.53 1.40 6.86
CA VAL A 395 -27.95 0.20 7.58
C VAL A 395 -28.96 -0.57 6.72
N LYS A 396 -30.02 0.11 6.28
CA LYS A 396 -31.02 -0.49 5.38
C LYS A 396 -30.45 -0.88 4.03
N TYR A 397 -29.45 -0.14 3.56
CA TYR A 397 -28.72 -0.45 2.34
C TYR A 397 -28.03 -1.82 2.44
N ALA A 398 -27.34 -2.09 3.54
CA ALA A 398 -26.72 -3.40 3.77
C ALA A 398 -27.77 -4.52 3.83
N GLU A 399 -28.86 -4.28 4.57
CA GLU A 399 -29.98 -5.23 4.71
C GLU A 399 -30.63 -5.59 3.36
N ALA A 400 -30.73 -4.62 2.44
CA ALA A 400 -31.29 -4.83 1.10
C ALA A 400 -30.48 -5.84 0.26
N TYR A 401 -29.17 -5.96 0.51
CA TYR A 401 -28.31 -6.98 -0.11
C TYR A 401 -28.24 -8.30 0.68
N GLY A 402 -28.88 -8.37 1.85
CA GLY A 402 -28.78 -9.52 2.76
C GLY A 402 -27.53 -9.50 3.66
N ALA A 403 -26.81 -8.38 3.72
CA ALA A 403 -25.76 -8.13 4.70
C ALA A 403 -26.35 -7.57 6.01
N ARG A 404 -25.57 -7.56 7.09
CA ARG A 404 -25.97 -6.90 8.36
C ARG A 404 -25.45 -5.48 8.41
N GLY A 405 -26.31 -4.51 8.73
CA GLY A 405 -25.92 -3.12 8.91
C GLY A 405 -25.90 -2.72 10.38
N THR A 406 -24.83 -2.06 10.84
CA THR A 406 -24.73 -1.55 12.21
C THR A 406 -24.15 -0.14 12.22
N ARG A 407 -24.87 0.82 12.81
CA ARG A 407 -24.34 2.18 13.05
C ARG A 407 -23.82 2.31 14.47
N VAL A 408 -22.58 2.76 14.62
CA VAL A 408 -21.99 3.03 15.94
C VAL A 408 -22.62 4.29 16.53
N LYS A 409 -23.32 4.14 17.66
CA LYS A 409 -23.99 5.25 18.38
C LYS A 409 -23.13 5.80 19.53
N HIS A 410 -22.44 4.92 20.22
CA HIS A 410 -21.53 5.27 21.32
C HIS A 410 -20.14 4.73 21.00
N ILE A 411 -19.12 5.56 21.17
CA ILE A 411 -17.74 5.21 20.82
C ILE A 411 -17.21 4.04 21.67
N GLN A 412 -17.71 3.89 22.90
CA GLN A 412 -17.36 2.81 23.81
C GLN A 412 -17.79 1.44 23.28
N ASP A 413 -18.85 1.38 22.47
CA ASP A 413 -19.37 0.13 21.92
C ASP A 413 -18.57 -0.33 20.68
N PHE A 414 -17.71 0.51 20.12
CA PHE A 414 -17.13 0.28 18.79
C PHE A 414 -16.32 -1.02 18.72
N GLN A 415 -15.45 -1.29 19.71
CA GLN A 415 -14.68 -2.52 19.75
C GLN A 415 -15.59 -3.76 19.82
N SER A 416 -16.62 -3.72 20.68
CA SER A 416 -17.57 -4.82 20.84
C SER A 416 -18.40 -5.06 19.58
N ILE A 417 -18.79 -4.00 18.88
CA ILE A 417 -19.49 -4.09 17.58
C ILE A 417 -18.63 -4.83 16.56
N LEU A 418 -17.36 -4.45 16.42
CA LEU A 418 -16.44 -5.11 15.48
C LEU A 418 -16.17 -6.57 15.87
N GLU A 419 -15.94 -6.85 17.15
CA GLU A 419 -15.76 -8.22 17.66
C GLU A 419 -16.97 -9.10 17.37
N ASN A 420 -18.18 -8.59 17.60
CA ASN A 420 -19.41 -9.33 17.34
C ASN A 420 -19.61 -9.56 15.84
N ALA A 421 -19.35 -8.56 15.00
CA ALA A 421 -19.44 -8.69 13.55
C ALA A 421 -18.57 -9.85 13.02
N PHE A 422 -17.32 -9.96 13.47
CA PHE A 422 -16.45 -11.07 13.10
C PHE A 422 -16.88 -12.42 13.67
N LYS A 423 -17.42 -12.46 14.91
CA LYS A 423 -17.87 -13.70 15.56
C LYS A 423 -19.14 -14.26 14.94
N GLU A 424 -20.10 -13.41 14.58
CA GLU A 424 -21.35 -13.82 13.95
C GLU A 424 -21.15 -14.35 12.53
N GLY A 425 -20.09 -13.90 11.86
CA GLY A 425 -19.79 -14.28 10.49
C GLY A 425 -20.75 -13.68 9.46
N GLY A 426 -20.44 -13.90 8.19
CA GLY A 426 -21.13 -13.27 7.06
C GLY A 426 -20.61 -11.87 6.74
N VAL A 427 -21.38 -11.11 5.98
CA VAL A 427 -21.02 -9.75 5.56
C VAL A 427 -21.66 -8.73 6.49
N HIS A 428 -20.84 -7.87 7.08
CA HIS A 428 -21.27 -6.81 7.99
C HIS A 428 -20.82 -5.45 7.50
N LEU A 429 -21.74 -4.49 7.41
CA LEU A 429 -21.47 -3.09 7.16
C LEU A 429 -21.55 -2.32 8.48
N VAL A 430 -20.41 -1.83 8.98
CA VAL A 430 -20.33 -1.05 10.22
C VAL A 430 -20.10 0.41 9.87
N ILE A 431 -21.04 1.29 10.24
CA ILE A 431 -20.97 2.73 9.96
C ILE A 431 -20.40 3.46 11.18
N PHE A 432 -19.27 4.13 10.97
CA PHE A 432 -18.56 4.93 11.96
C PHE A 432 -18.69 6.42 11.59
N PRO A 433 -19.48 7.22 12.33
CA PRO A 433 -19.46 8.68 12.15
C PRO A 433 -18.10 9.22 12.57
N ILE A 434 -17.52 10.16 11.81
CA ILE A 434 -16.16 10.68 12.09
C ILE A 434 -16.18 12.19 12.36
N ASP A 435 -15.46 12.59 13.40
CA ASP A 435 -15.08 13.97 13.68
C ASP A 435 -13.65 14.22 13.19
N TYR A 436 -13.54 14.94 12.08
CA TYR A 436 -12.27 15.28 11.45
C TYR A 436 -11.58 16.54 12.01
N SER A 437 -12.02 17.09 13.13
CA SER A 437 -11.36 18.23 13.79
C SER A 437 -9.87 17.99 14.09
N GLU A 438 -9.47 16.74 14.34
CA GLU A 438 -8.07 16.36 14.54
C GLU A 438 -7.20 16.52 13.29
N ASN A 439 -7.77 16.55 12.08
CA ASN A 439 -7.01 16.84 10.86
C ASN A 439 -6.46 18.26 10.89
N LYS A 440 -7.25 19.24 11.34
CA LYS A 440 -6.78 20.61 11.46
C LYS A 440 -5.70 20.70 12.53
N ARG A 441 -5.99 20.22 13.74
CA ARG A 441 -5.05 20.28 14.87
C ARG A 441 -3.70 19.66 14.51
N VAL A 442 -3.69 18.44 13.97
CA VAL A 442 -2.44 17.71 13.71
C VAL A 442 -1.85 18.10 12.36
N LEU A 443 -2.57 17.90 11.26
CA LEU A 443 -1.98 18.03 9.92
C LEU A 443 -1.77 19.48 9.49
N VAL A 444 -2.52 20.43 10.06
CA VAL A 444 -2.39 21.87 9.76
C VAL A 444 -1.60 22.54 10.89
N ASP A 445 -2.18 22.66 12.07
CA ASP A 445 -1.65 23.53 13.12
C ASP A 445 -0.33 23.00 13.72
N GLU A 446 -0.21 21.69 13.95
CA GLU A 446 0.97 21.11 14.59
C GLU A 446 2.10 20.80 13.59
N LEU A 447 1.78 20.11 12.50
CA LEU A 447 2.81 19.67 11.54
C LEU A 447 3.28 20.79 10.60
N GLN A 448 2.42 21.72 10.16
CA GLN A 448 2.91 22.79 9.25
C GLN A 448 3.90 23.71 9.95
N ASN A 449 3.67 23.99 11.25
CA ASN A 449 4.53 24.82 12.08
C ASN A 449 5.82 24.11 12.53
N ARG A 450 5.97 22.82 12.22
CA ARG A 450 7.19 22.09 12.54
C ARG A 450 8.31 22.46 11.57
N LEU A 451 9.29 23.19 12.08
CA LEU A 451 10.51 23.52 11.36
C LEU A 451 11.52 22.35 11.46
N PRO A 452 12.31 22.09 10.39
CA PRO A 452 13.47 21.21 10.45
C PRO A 452 14.46 21.64 11.55
N PRO A 453 15.22 20.72 12.17
CA PRO A 453 16.18 21.02 13.23
C PRO A 453 17.13 22.18 12.91
N GLU A 454 17.63 22.25 11.67
CA GLU A 454 18.54 23.31 11.20
C GLU A 454 17.92 24.72 11.21
N GLN A 455 16.59 24.80 11.18
CA GLN A 455 15.84 26.06 11.19
C GLN A 455 15.36 26.46 12.59
N LYS A 456 15.52 25.60 13.62
CA LYS A 456 15.17 25.92 15.01
C LYS A 456 16.27 26.68 15.77
N VAL A 457 17.48 26.76 15.22
CA VAL A 457 18.68 27.34 15.85
C VAL A 457 19.04 28.72 15.25
N LYS A 458 18.18 29.27 14.39
CA LYS A 458 18.18 30.69 14.00
C LYS A 458 17.08 31.41 14.73
#